data_AF-A0A534KBY5-F1
#
_entry.id   AF-A0A534KBY5-F1
#
_cell.length_a   1.000
_cell.length_b   1.000
_cell.length_c   1.000
_cell.angle_alpha   90.00
_cell.angle_beta   90.00
_cell.angle_gamma   90.00
#
_symmetry.space_group_name_H-M   'P 1'
#
loop_
_entity.id
_entity.type
_entity.pdbx_description
1 polymer ?
#
loop_
_entity_poly.entity_id
_entity_poly.type
_entity_poly.pdbx_seq_one_letter_code
_entity_poly.pdbx_strand_id
1 'polypeptide(L)'
;MGKAWVKSRRHDRFYRAAKRQQYRSRAAIKLSQIDLRYGLFRDGDVVVDLGAAPGGWSQIVRERVGRAGRVIAVDIAPMAPIEGVEFLRGDFADPRIRSELFEHLRKPADVVLSDMAPKLSGNRAVDVARGLDLADTALSFAIRALRPGGAFLVKVFQVRA
;
A
#
# COMPACT_ATOMS: atom_id res chain seq x y z
N MET A 1 -17.69 3.94 -31.95
CA MET A 1 -17.33 2.60 -31.43
C MET A 1 -15.81 2.55 -31.24
N GLY A 2 -15.15 2.28 -30.10
CA GLY A 2 -15.53 2.16 -28.70
C GLY A 2 -14.25 2.34 -27.86
N LYS A 3 -14.04 3.53 -27.28
CA LYS A 3 -12.89 3.82 -26.38
C LYS A 3 -12.91 2.93 -25.12
N ALA A 4 -14.10 2.45 -24.73
CA ALA A 4 -14.28 1.50 -23.65
C ALA A 4 -13.74 0.08 -23.97
N TRP A 5 -13.78 -0.34 -25.23
CA TRP A 5 -13.29 -1.65 -25.68
C TRP A 5 -11.76 -1.77 -25.71
N VAL A 6 -11.06 -0.66 -26.00
CA VAL A 6 -9.58 -0.64 -26.00
C VAL A 6 -9.01 -0.60 -24.57
N LYS A 7 -9.67 0.11 -23.64
CA LYS A 7 -9.30 0.09 -22.20
C LYS A 7 -9.51 -1.29 -21.57
N SER A 8 -10.57 -2.01 -21.94
CA SER A 8 -10.86 -3.35 -21.40
C SER A 8 -9.81 -4.40 -21.80
N ARG A 9 -9.26 -4.34 -23.03
CA ARG A 9 -8.15 -5.21 -23.47
C ARG A 9 -6.82 -4.94 -22.75
N ARG A 10 -6.54 -3.69 -22.39
CA ARG A 10 -5.36 -3.34 -21.57
C ARG A 10 -5.51 -3.90 -20.14
N HIS A 11 -6.69 -3.77 -19.54
CA HIS A 11 -7.04 -4.33 -18.23
C HIS A 11 -6.81 -5.85 -18.15
N ASP A 12 -7.26 -6.57 -19.17
CA ASP A 12 -7.14 -8.04 -19.25
C ASP A 12 -5.67 -8.48 -19.46
N ARG A 13 -4.87 -7.67 -20.17
CA ARG A 13 -3.41 -7.89 -20.30
C ARG A 13 -2.70 -7.77 -18.95
N PHE A 14 -3.01 -6.78 -18.12
CA PHE A 14 -2.40 -6.62 -16.80
C PHE A 14 -2.83 -7.72 -15.83
N TYR A 15 -4.11 -8.13 -15.86
CA TYR A 15 -4.62 -9.26 -15.07
C TYR A 15 -3.90 -10.58 -15.40
N ARG A 16 -3.77 -10.91 -16.70
CA ARG A 16 -3.06 -12.10 -17.15
C ARG A 16 -1.54 -11.98 -17.02
N ALA A 17 -0.98 -10.77 -17.08
CA ALA A 17 0.44 -10.52 -16.83
C ALA A 17 0.76 -10.69 -15.35
N ALA A 18 -0.09 -10.20 -14.44
CA ALA A 18 0.10 -10.34 -13.00
C ALA A 18 0.12 -11.81 -12.53
N LYS A 19 -0.77 -12.64 -13.09
CA LYS A 19 -0.74 -14.09 -12.86
C LYS A 19 0.50 -14.78 -13.45
N ARG A 20 1.13 -14.19 -14.47
CA ARG A 20 2.35 -14.69 -15.14
C ARG A 20 3.65 -14.12 -14.55
N GLN A 21 3.59 -12.99 -13.85
CA GLN A 21 4.73 -12.25 -13.28
C GLN A 21 5.02 -12.59 -11.81
N GLN A 22 4.42 -13.66 -11.27
CA GLN A 22 4.71 -14.17 -9.92
C GLN A 22 4.51 -13.15 -8.78
N TYR A 23 3.48 -12.29 -8.86
CA TYR A 23 3.16 -11.40 -7.74
C TYR A 23 2.70 -12.19 -6.51
N ARG A 24 3.14 -11.74 -5.33
CA ARG A 24 3.01 -12.46 -4.06
C ARG A 24 1.61 -12.46 -3.47
N SER A 25 0.70 -11.63 -3.97
CA SER A 25 -0.69 -11.63 -3.53
C SER A 25 -1.66 -11.13 -4.59
N ARG A 26 -2.93 -11.54 -4.46
CA ARG A 26 -4.05 -10.99 -5.25
C ARG A 26 -4.30 -9.51 -4.98
N ALA A 27 -3.80 -8.97 -3.87
CA ALA A 27 -3.93 -7.55 -3.54
C ALA A 27 -3.13 -6.66 -4.50
N ALA A 28 -2.03 -7.16 -5.10
CA ALA A 28 -1.28 -6.48 -6.15
C ALA A 28 -2.16 -6.03 -7.33
N ILE A 29 -3.14 -6.86 -7.70
CA ILE A 29 -4.11 -6.56 -8.76
C ILE A 29 -5.00 -5.38 -8.37
N LYS A 30 -5.44 -5.33 -7.11
CA LYS A 30 -6.28 -4.23 -6.61
C LYS A 30 -5.52 -2.90 -6.67
N LEU A 31 -4.29 -2.86 -6.15
CA LEU A 31 -3.48 -1.64 -6.18
C LEU A 31 -3.20 -1.18 -7.62
N SER A 32 -2.87 -2.11 -8.52
CA SER A 32 -2.66 -1.79 -9.94
C SER A 32 -3.89 -1.16 -10.60
N GLN A 33 -5.10 -1.60 -10.24
CA GLN A 33 -6.35 -1.02 -10.76
C GLN A 33 -6.63 0.37 -10.18
N ILE A 34 -6.34 0.56 -8.89
CA ILE A 34 -6.48 1.86 -8.22
C ILE A 34 -5.50 2.86 -8.85
N ASP A 35 -4.23 2.49 -8.97
CA ASP A 35 -3.19 3.30 -9.62
C ASP A 35 -3.56 3.65 -11.07
N LEU A 36 -4.03 2.68 -11.86
CA LEU A 36 -4.49 2.95 -13.22
C LEU A 36 -5.64 3.97 -13.30
N ARG A 37 -6.50 4.00 -12.27
CA ARG A 37 -7.65 4.91 -12.22
C ARG A 37 -7.26 6.30 -11.75
N TYR A 38 -6.38 6.39 -10.75
CA TYR A 38 -6.10 7.65 -10.04
C TYR A 38 -4.71 8.23 -10.30
N GLY A 39 -3.82 7.49 -10.98
CA GLY A 39 -2.43 7.89 -11.22
C GLY A 39 -1.68 8.12 -9.91
N LEU A 40 -1.66 7.09 -9.06
CA LEU A 40 -1.14 7.22 -7.69
C LEU A 40 0.38 7.40 -7.67
N PHE A 41 1.09 6.71 -8.56
CA PHE A 41 2.54 6.64 -8.53
C PHE A 41 3.19 7.29 -9.75
N ARG A 42 4.35 7.90 -9.54
CA ARG A 42 5.24 8.47 -10.55
C ARG A 42 6.66 7.92 -10.36
N ASP A 43 7.44 7.93 -11.44
CA ASP A 43 8.86 7.59 -11.37
C ASP A 43 9.58 8.55 -10.41
N GLY A 44 10.39 8.01 -9.51
CA GLY A 44 11.11 8.79 -8.48
C GLY A 44 10.38 8.99 -7.15
N ASP A 45 9.10 8.59 -7.04
CA ASP A 45 8.32 8.77 -5.80
C ASP A 45 8.93 8.01 -4.61
N VAL A 46 8.76 8.59 -3.43
CA VAL A 46 8.97 7.93 -2.14
C VAL A 46 7.65 7.44 -1.58
N VAL A 47 7.56 6.13 -1.36
CA VAL A 47 6.32 5.47 -0.96
C VAL A 47 6.51 4.68 0.32
N VAL A 48 5.57 4.86 1.25
CA VAL A 48 5.45 4.04 2.46
C VAL A 48 4.31 3.04 2.29
N ASP A 49 4.58 1.76 2.55
CA ASP A 49 3.61 0.66 2.44
C ASP A 49 3.35 0.02 3.82
N LEU A 50 2.22 0.34 4.45
CA LEU A 50 1.85 -0.12 5.79
C LEU A 50 0.97 -1.38 5.73
N GLY A 51 1.36 -2.43 6.44
CA GLY A 51 0.70 -3.74 6.34
C GLY A 51 1.12 -4.45 5.05
N ALA A 52 2.41 -4.41 4.72
CA ALA A 52 2.93 -4.77 3.42
C ALA A 52 2.97 -6.28 3.15
N ALA A 53 3.04 -7.14 4.17
CA ALA A 53 3.25 -8.58 3.97
C ALA A 53 2.04 -9.21 3.24
N PRO A 54 2.25 -10.07 2.23
CA PRO A 54 3.51 -10.71 1.81
C PRO A 54 4.33 -9.93 0.74
N GLY A 55 3.98 -8.67 0.48
CA GLY A 55 4.74 -7.76 -0.40
C GLY A 55 4.10 -7.49 -1.74
N GLY A 56 2.84 -7.89 -1.94
CA GLY A 56 2.17 -7.72 -3.24
C GLY A 56 2.02 -6.26 -3.66
N TRP A 57 1.73 -5.35 -2.72
CA TRP A 57 1.67 -3.91 -3.00
C TRP A 57 3.06 -3.34 -3.24
N SER A 58 4.00 -3.63 -2.34
CA SER A 58 5.41 -3.25 -2.48
C SER A 58 6.02 -3.62 -3.84
N GLN A 59 5.70 -4.79 -4.43
CA GLN A 59 6.16 -5.17 -5.78
C GLN A 59 5.64 -4.19 -6.85
N ILE A 60 4.33 -3.88 -6.82
CA ILE A 60 3.72 -2.96 -7.78
C ILE A 60 4.31 -1.57 -7.64
N VAL A 61 4.42 -1.09 -6.40
CA VAL A 61 5.01 0.23 -6.11
C VAL A 61 6.44 0.29 -6.65
N ARG A 62 7.26 -0.72 -6.34
CA ARG A 62 8.65 -0.81 -6.80
C ARG A 62 8.78 -0.70 -8.32
N GLU A 63 7.92 -1.40 -9.06
CA GLU A 63 7.89 -1.32 -10.52
C GLU A 63 7.44 0.05 -11.05
N ARG A 64 6.54 0.73 -10.32
CA ARG A 64 5.97 2.02 -10.74
C ARG A 64 6.91 3.20 -10.49
N VAL A 65 7.57 3.21 -9.34
CA VAL A 65 8.44 4.33 -8.94
C VAL A 65 9.85 4.24 -9.51
N GLY A 66 10.21 3.10 -10.11
CA GLY A 66 11.46 2.92 -10.85
C GLY A 66 12.72 3.08 -9.98
N ARG A 67 13.91 2.97 -10.59
CA ARG A 67 15.20 2.97 -9.86
C ARG A 67 15.49 4.23 -9.05
N ALA A 68 14.91 5.37 -9.44
CA ALA A 68 15.04 6.63 -8.72
C ALA A 68 14.10 6.72 -7.50
N GLY A 69 13.01 5.96 -7.47
CA GLY A 69 12.05 5.96 -6.38
C GLY A 69 12.45 5.02 -5.23
N ARG A 70 11.82 5.24 -4.08
CA ARG A 70 12.13 4.54 -2.83
C ARG A 70 10.86 3.95 -2.23
N VAL A 71 10.95 2.73 -1.71
CA VAL A 71 9.82 2.04 -1.08
C VAL A 71 10.25 1.59 0.31
N ILE A 72 9.50 2.02 1.33
CA ILE A 72 9.69 1.59 2.71
C ILE A 72 8.43 0.85 3.15
N ALA A 73 8.55 -0.45 3.36
CA ALA A 73 7.48 -1.35 3.74
C ALA A 73 7.52 -1.66 5.23
N VAL A 74 6.36 -1.71 5.89
CA VAL A 74 6.24 -2.04 7.31
C VAL A 74 5.20 -3.14 7.50
N ASP A 75 5.56 -4.19 8.23
CA ASP A 75 4.61 -5.22 8.65
C ASP A 75 5.09 -5.96 9.92
N ILE A 76 4.14 -6.49 10.68
CA ILE A 76 4.41 -7.37 11.83
C ILE A 76 4.93 -8.73 11.35
N ALA A 77 4.33 -9.24 10.28
CA ALA A 77 4.68 -10.51 9.67
C ALA A 77 5.97 -10.37 8.84
N PRO A 78 6.83 -11.40 8.84
CA PRO A 78 7.99 -11.39 7.96
C PRO A 78 7.58 -11.40 6.49
N MET A 79 8.41 -10.81 5.65
CA MET A 79 8.25 -10.77 4.21
C MET A 79 9.55 -11.18 3.54
N ALA A 80 9.49 -11.99 2.47
CA ALA A 80 10.67 -12.27 1.67
C ALA A 80 11.23 -10.94 1.09
N PRO A 81 12.55 -10.76 0.95
CA PRO A 81 13.10 -9.51 0.43
C PRO A 81 12.61 -9.23 -1.00
N ILE A 82 12.40 -7.96 -1.33
CA ILE A 82 12.14 -7.48 -2.69
C ILE A 82 13.25 -6.48 -3.01
N GLU A 83 13.91 -6.63 -4.15
CA GLU A 83 15.01 -5.73 -4.53
C GLU A 83 14.54 -4.27 -4.60
N GLY A 84 15.26 -3.38 -3.92
CA GLY A 84 14.93 -1.96 -3.85
C GLY A 84 13.74 -1.60 -2.95
N VAL A 85 13.27 -2.53 -2.12
CA VAL A 85 12.29 -2.28 -1.06
C VAL A 85 12.97 -2.45 0.29
N GLU A 86 12.95 -1.38 1.09
CA GLU A 86 13.35 -1.43 2.50
C GLU A 86 12.21 -2.02 3.31
N PHE A 87 12.50 -2.94 4.23
CA PHE A 87 11.48 -3.58 5.06
C PHE A 87 11.80 -3.41 6.53
N LEU A 88 10.90 -2.73 7.24
CA LEU A 88 10.92 -2.61 8.69
C LEU A 88 9.91 -3.58 9.29
N ARG A 89 10.39 -4.57 10.04
CA ARG A 89 9.51 -5.53 10.71
C ARG A 89 9.09 -4.97 12.07
N GLY A 90 7.80 -4.75 12.26
CA GLY A 90 7.26 -4.25 13.52
C GLY A 90 5.77 -3.99 13.48
N ASP A 91 5.19 -3.84 14.67
CA ASP A 91 3.81 -3.39 14.81
C ASP A 91 3.72 -1.89 14.60
N PHE A 92 3.03 -1.49 13.54
CA PHE A 92 2.81 -0.08 13.26
C PHE A 92 1.98 0.63 14.34
N ALA A 93 1.22 -0.10 15.16
CA ALA A 93 0.56 0.44 16.34
C ALA A 93 1.56 0.82 17.45
N ASP A 94 2.79 0.30 17.43
CA ASP A 94 3.87 0.70 18.34
C ASP A 94 4.45 2.07 17.94
N PRO A 95 4.44 3.09 18.83
CA PRO A 95 5.07 4.38 18.58
C PRO A 95 6.54 4.28 18.18
N ARG A 96 7.29 3.29 18.68
CA ARG A 96 8.71 3.10 18.38
C ARG A 96 8.94 2.78 16.92
N ILE A 97 8.12 1.89 16.35
CA ILE A 97 8.16 1.53 14.92
C ILE A 97 7.79 2.72 14.05
N ARG A 98 6.83 3.55 14.47
CA ARG A 98 6.50 4.79 13.75
C ARG A 98 7.63 5.80 13.79
N SER A 99 8.29 5.98 14.93
CA SER A 99 9.46 6.87 15.05
C SER A 99 10.61 6.38 14.17
N GLU A 100 10.93 5.09 14.23
CA GLU A 100 11.95 4.48 13.37
C GLU A 100 11.61 4.66 11.89
N LEU A 101 10.35 4.47 11.50
CA LEU A 101 9.90 4.71 10.13
C LEU A 101 10.09 6.17 9.69
N PHE A 102 9.81 7.14 10.57
CA PHE A 102 10.06 8.56 10.29
C PHE A 102 11.54 8.86 10.08
N GLU A 103 12.42 8.28 10.90
CA GLU A 103 13.86 8.43 10.77
C GLU A 103 14.38 7.82 9.45
N HIS A 104 13.84 6.65 9.08
CA HIS A 104 14.17 6.02 7.81
C HIS A 104 13.68 6.84 6.63
N LEU A 105 12.53 7.51 6.73
CA LEU A 105 11.92 8.25 5.63
C LEU A 105 12.83 9.39 5.11
N ARG A 106 13.55 10.11 6.00
CA ARG A 106 14.54 11.18 5.74
C ARG A 106 14.06 12.41 4.95
N LYS A 107 13.02 12.29 4.12
CA LYS A 107 12.37 13.36 3.37
C LYS A 107 10.88 13.02 3.23
N PRO A 108 9.98 13.99 3.10
CA PRO A 108 8.54 13.71 2.98
C PRO A 108 8.21 12.66 1.91
N ALA A 109 7.24 11.80 2.20
CA ALA A 109 6.73 10.80 1.27
C ALA A 109 5.83 11.46 0.22
N ASP A 110 5.82 10.88 -0.99
CA ASP A 110 4.87 11.20 -2.06
C ASP A 110 3.56 10.46 -1.86
N VAL A 111 3.64 9.20 -1.41
CA VAL A 111 2.47 8.34 -1.18
C VAL A 111 2.62 7.54 0.11
N VAL A 112 1.55 7.45 0.89
CA VAL A 112 1.42 6.52 2.01
C VAL A 112 0.27 5.58 1.71
N LEU A 113 0.55 4.27 1.76
CA LEU A 113 -0.41 3.20 1.56
C LEU A 113 -0.65 2.48 2.87
N SER A 114 -1.87 2.02 3.10
CA SER A 114 -2.21 1.14 4.21
C SER A 114 -3.19 0.05 3.78
N ASP A 115 -2.70 -1.20 3.75
CA ASP A 115 -3.51 -2.41 3.63
C ASP A 115 -3.55 -3.18 4.96
N MET A 116 -3.32 -2.49 6.09
CA MET A 116 -3.44 -3.09 7.41
C MET A 116 -4.84 -3.63 7.67
N ALA A 117 -4.93 -4.73 8.40
CA ALA A 117 -6.20 -5.29 8.88
C ALA A 117 -6.02 -5.82 10.30
N PRO A 118 -7.04 -5.67 11.16
CA PRO A 118 -6.99 -6.25 12.48
C PRO A 118 -7.13 -7.78 12.40
N LYS A 119 -6.74 -8.46 13.49
CA LYS A 119 -7.17 -9.85 13.69
C LYS A 119 -8.68 -9.88 13.84
N LEU A 120 -9.35 -10.56 12.92
CA LEU A 120 -10.80 -10.68 12.91
C LEU A 120 -11.25 -11.52 14.11
N SER A 121 -12.16 -10.97 14.90
CA SER A 121 -12.80 -11.62 16.05
C SER A 121 -14.04 -12.42 15.65
N GLY A 122 -14.58 -12.16 14.46
CA GLY A 122 -15.87 -12.69 14.02
C GLY A 122 -17.07 -11.84 14.47
N ASN A 123 -16.86 -10.90 15.40
CA ASN A 123 -17.83 -9.86 15.70
C ASN A 123 -17.61 -8.67 14.78
N ARG A 124 -18.55 -8.48 13.84
CA ARG A 124 -18.45 -7.44 12.81
C ARG A 124 -18.28 -6.04 13.38
N ALA A 125 -18.99 -5.68 14.45
CA ALA A 125 -18.91 -4.34 15.02
C ALA A 125 -17.51 -4.08 15.60
N VAL A 126 -16.96 -5.07 16.32
CA VAL A 126 -15.61 -5.01 16.88
C VAL A 126 -14.55 -4.96 15.76
N ASP A 127 -14.71 -5.77 14.72
CA ASP A 127 -13.75 -5.85 13.62
C ASP A 127 -13.71 -4.55 12.80
N VAL A 128 -14.87 -3.91 12.60
CA VAL A 128 -14.95 -2.59 11.96
C VAL A 128 -14.31 -1.52 12.82
N ALA A 129 -14.62 -1.46 14.13
CA ALA A 129 -14.02 -0.49 15.05
C ALA A 129 -12.49 -0.59 15.04
N ARG A 130 -11.94 -1.81 15.21
CA ARG A 130 -10.49 -2.04 15.15
C ARG A 130 -9.87 -1.67 13.80
N GLY A 131 -10.60 -1.90 12.71
CA GLY A 131 -10.17 -1.50 11.38
C GLY A 131 -10.11 0.02 11.20
N LEU A 132 -11.07 0.75 11.77
CA LEU A 132 -11.07 2.21 11.78
C LEU A 132 -9.94 2.76 12.65
N ASP A 133 -9.66 2.16 13.81
CA ASP A 133 -8.53 2.58 14.67
C ASP A 133 -7.18 2.46 13.93
N LEU A 134 -7.00 1.37 13.16
CA LEU A 134 -5.80 1.19 12.32
C LEU A 134 -5.74 2.22 11.18
N ALA A 135 -6.87 2.52 10.55
CA ALA A 135 -6.95 3.52 9.49
C ALA A 135 -6.66 4.94 10.01
N ASP A 136 -7.16 5.28 11.19
CA ASP A 136 -6.92 6.56 11.87
C ASP A 136 -5.45 6.70 12.28
N THR A 137 -4.85 5.62 12.80
CA THR A 137 -3.41 5.58 13.12
C THR A 137 -2.56 5.80 11.85
N ALA A 138 -2.93 5.16 10.73
CA ALA A 138 -2.25 5.35 9.45
C ALA A 138 -2.43 6.78 8.91
N LEU A 139 -3.63 7.36 9.02
CA LEU A 139 -3.92 8.73 8.61
C LEU A 139 -3.10 9.74 9.41
N SER A 140 -3.04 9.57 10.74
CA SER A 140 -2.27 10.42 11.65
C SER A 140 -0.78 10.43 11.30
N PHE A 141 -0.22 9.28 10.91
CA PHE A 141 1.13 9.20 10.38
C PHE A 141 1.24 9.90 9.01
N ALA A 142 0.33 9.60 8.08
CA ALA A 142 0.36 10.13 6.72
C ALA A 142 0.32 11.65 6.68
N ILE A 143 -0.49 12.30 7.52
CA ILE A 143 -0.57 13.77 7.63
C ILE A 143 0.81 14.39 7.92
N ARG A 144 1.63 13.72 8.72
CA ARG A 144 2.96 14.19 9.12
C ARG A 144 4.06 13.76 8.15
N ALA A 145 3.87 12.61 7.49
CA ALA A 145 4.86 12.01 6.60
C ALA A 145 4.79 12.53 5.16
N LEU A 146 3.60 12.90 4.68
CA LEU A 146 3.38 13.29 3.29
C LEU A 146 3.86 14.72 3.02
N ARG A 147 4.39 14.94 1.81
CA ARG A 147 4.54 16.28 1.28
C ARG A 147 3.17 16.92 0.98
N PRO A 148 3.10 18.26 0.86
CA PRO A 148 1.92 18.91 0.28
C PRO A 148 1.55 18.32 -1.09
N GLY A 149 0.28 17.98 -1.25
CA GLY A 149 -0.25 17.34 -2.45
C GLY A 149 0.15 15.86 -2.64
N GLY A 150 0.70 15.21 -1.61
CA GLY A 150 0.91 13.77 -1.59
C GLY A 150 -0.41 12.99 -1.46
N ALA A 151 -0.36 11.68 -1.68
CA ALA A 151 -1.52 10.81 -1.68
C ALA A 151 -1.53 9.85 -0.49
N PHE A 152 -2.71 9.63 0.10
CA PHE A 152 -2.94 8.60 1.10
C PHE A 152 -4.00 7.62 0.59
N LEU A 153 -3.67 6.33 0.58
CA LEU A 153 -4.60 5.25 0.26
C LEU A 153 -4.70 4.31 1.46
N VAL A 154 -5.91 4.06 1.94
CA VAL A 154 -6.15 3.20 3.10
C VAL A 154 -7.30 2.23 2.85
N LYS A 155 -7.16 1.00 3.34
CA LYS A 155 -8.25 0.04 3.43
C LYS A 155 -9.11 0.35 4.66
N VAL A 156 -10.42 0.43 4.45
CA VAL A 156 -11.41 0.51 5.52
C VAL A 156 -12.45 -0.60 5.37
N PHE A 157 -13.01 -1.06 6.48
CA PHE A 157 -14.13 -2.02 6.47
C PHE A 157 -15.46 -1.27 6.45
N GLN A 158 -16.33 -1.62 5.52
CA GLN A 158 -17.66 -1.01 5.42
C GLN A 158 -18.70 -1.79 6.22
N VAL A 159 -19.48 -1.08 7.03
CA VAL A 159 -20.75 -1.60 7.54
C VAL A 159 -21.79 -1.42 6.43
N ARG A 160 -22.42 -2.52 6.00
CA ARG A 160 -23.67 -2.41 5.26
C ARG A 160 -24.74 -2.19 6.33
N ALA A 161 -25.34 -1.01 6.31
CA ALA A 161 -26.62 -0.77 6.97
C ALA A 161 -27.70 -1.66 6.35
#